data_AF-A0A7S0MJ41-F1
#
_entry.id   AF-A0A7S0MJ41-F1
#
_cell.length_a   1.000
_cell.length_b   1.000
_cell.length_c   1.000
_cell.angle_alpha   90.00
_cell.angle_beta   90.00
_cell.angle_gamma   90.00
#
_symmetry.space_group_name_H-M   'P 1'
#
loop_
_entity.id
_entity.type
_entity.pdbx_description
1 polymer ?
#
loop_
_entity_poly.entity_id
_entity_poly.type
_entity_poly.pdbx_seq_one_letter_code
_entity_poly.pdbx_strand_id
1 'polypeptide(L)'
;AMASPTATVTLVACFLTACHGFMPSHLSVTSLSKINAAGNSREIRTRSIAVHTPVFTSKSARLVGKRIGMASSLSMQASSSESFGVVITGGAGGVGFAYADEFLARGHRVVICDISPKISDAAAALQKKHPKGGLFHTICDVSDAESVQKLADFSKQSLGTVNYWINNAAVNGGRRPFMDLATKEIELVVKVNLLGALLCTQAAMKLLAQQTGVTGHVFNTVGSGVKGGGTPGYVCYGATKRGQPQMTASLVDELELGLQKAPSGRDKRVYPGKVMVHTLSPGMVFTQLLLEDSTPELRKFPFGVLAAQPEEVAQDLVPKMLATTQQGSAVEFLTTDKVLTKLFNRFVLQQKSAFIDDDGNVIQMPGAQYNADGVRSLF
;
A
#
# COMPACT_ATOMS: atom_id res chain seq x y z
N ALA A 1 3.42 -13.29 40.85
CA ALA A 1 1.96 -13.53 40.94
C ALA A 1 1.43 -13.64 39.52
N MET A 2 0.94 -14.83 39.14
CA MET A 2 0.47 -15.10 37.77
C MET A 2 -0.85 -14.36 37.51
N ALA A 3 -0.82 -13.37 36.61
CA ALA A 3 -2.04 -12.74 36.10
C ALA A 3 -2.72 -13.72 35.14
N SER A 4 -4.04 -13.93 35.32
CA SER A 4 -4.80 -14.87 34.51
C SER A 4 -4.89 -14.42 33.03
N PRO A 5 -5.06 -15.35 32.07
CA PRO A 5 -5.21 -15.03 30.64
C PRO A 5 -6.35 -14.04 30.36
N THR A 6 -7.39 -14.04 31.20
CA THR A 6 -8.56 -13.15 31.13
C THR A 6 -8.23 -11.68 31.43
N ALA A 7 -7.24 -11.38 32.28
CA ALA A 7 -6.81 -10.01 32.54
C ALA A 7 -6.07 -9.40 31.34
N THR A 8 -5.30 -10.22 30.62
CA THR A 8 -4.51 -9.79 29.45
C THR A 8 -5.40 -9.51 28.24
N VAL A 9 -6.45 -10.32 28.01
CA VAL A 9 -7.44 -10.09 26.95
C VAL A 9 -8.27 -8.81 27.21
N THR A 10 -8.58 -8.52 28.47
CA THR A 10 -9.35 -7.32 28.86
C THR A 10 -8.52 -6.03 28.70
N LEU A 11 -7.20 -6.09 28.96
CA LEU A 11 -6.30 -4.96 28.75
C LEU A 11 -6.16 -4.62 27.25
N VAL A 12 -6.03 -5.64 26.39
CA VAL A 12 -5.95 -5.46 24.94
C VAL A 12 -7.27 -4.91 24.38
N ALA A 13 -8.42 -5.40 24.85
CA ALA A 13 -9.73 -4.88 24.44
C ALA A 13 -9.97 -3.43 24.88
N CYS A 14 -9.59 -3.05 26.10
CA CYS A 14 -9.65 -1.66 26.57
C CYS A 14 -8.71 -0.74 25.77
N PHE A 15 -7.51 -1.21 25.39
CA PHE A 15 -6.57 -0.43 24.58
C PHE A 15 -7.07 -0.23 23.14
N LEU A 16 -7.69 -1.26 22.54
CA LEU A 16 -8.33 -1.17 21.22
C LEU A 16 -9.53 -0.21 21.23
N THR A 17 -10.24 -0.10 22.36
CA THR A 17 -11.34 0.86 22.53
C THR A 17 -10.84 2.30 22.64
N ALA A 18 -9.65 2.55 23.21
CA ALA A 18 -9.03 3.88 23.21
C ALA A 18 -8.47 4.30 21.83
N CYS A 19 -8.21 3.34 20.93
CA CYS A 19 -7.66 3.56 19.58
C CYS A 19 -8.74 3.74 18.49
N HIS A 20 -9.94 4.22 18.83
CA HIS A 20 -11.11 4.34 17.93
C HIS A 20 -10.90 5.15 16.63
N GLY A 21 -9.74 5.78 16.42
CA GLY A 21 -9.36 6.39 15.14
C GLY A 21 -8.75 5.44 14.10
N PHE A 22 -8.44 4.18 14.44
CA PHE A 22 -7.61 3.30 13.60
C PHE A 22 -8.12 1.87 13.36
N MET A 23 -9.34 1.50 13.79
CA MET A 23 -9.90 0.16 13.57
C MET A 23 -11.16 0.12 12.68
N PRO A 24 -11.39 -0.99 11.94
CA PRO A 24 -12.46 -1.13 10.95
C PRO A 24 -13.87 -1.12 11.58
N SER A 25 -14.81 -0.47 10.92
CA SER A 25 -16.19 -0.18 11.36
C SER A 25 -17.16 -1.37 11.43
N HIS A 26 -16.67 -2.61 11.55
CA HIS A 26 -17.54 -3.81 11.62
C HIS A 26 -17.49 -4.58 12.94
N LEU A 27 -16.84 -4.04 13.97
CA LEU A 27 -16.89 -4.59 15.34
C LEU A 27 -17.57 -3.59 16.28
N SER A 28 -18.90 -3.59 16.28
CA SER A 28 -19.68 -2.96 17.35
C SER A 28 -19.69 -3.90 18.55
N VAL A 29 -18.95 -3.55 19.60
CA VAL A 29 -19.07 -4.22 20.91
C VAL A 29 -20.26 -3.59 21.63
N THR A 30 -21.32 -4.39 21.80
CA THR A 30 -22.49 -4.05 22.60
C THR A 30 -22.12 -3.89 24.09
N SER A 31 -22.18 -2.64 24.55
CA SER A 31 -22.50 -2.17 25.92
C SER A 31 -22.02 -3.01 27.11
N LEU A 32 -20.89 -2.63 27.72
CA LEU A 32 -20.61 -2.87 29.15
C LEU A 32 -21.21 -1.73 29.97
N SER A 33 -22.15 -2.07 30.85
CA SER A 33 -22.82 -1.16 31.77
C SER A 33 -21.84 -0.55 32.77
N LYS A 34 -21.81 0.79 32.85
CA LYS A 34 -21.17 1.52 33.94
C LYS A 34 -22.04 1.38 35.20
N ILE A 35 -21.52 0.70 36.22
CA ILE A 35 -22.03 0.82 37.59
C ILE A 35 -21.43 2.10 38.17
N ASN A 36 -22.24 3.15 38.31
CA ASN A 36 -21.89 4.30 39.14
C ASN A 36 -22.61 4.21 40.48
N ALA A 37 -21.89 4.54 41.55
CA ALA A 37 -22.35 4.58 42.92
C ALA A 37 -23.31 5.76 43.15
N ALA A 38 -24.57 5.59 42.78
CA ALA A 38 -25.73 6.29 43.34
C ALA A 38 -26.98 5.60 42.77
N GLY A 39 -27.68 4.85 43.61
CA GLY A 39 -28.90 4.15 43.22
C GLY A 39 -29.98 5.14 42.78
N ASN A 40 -30.28 5.17 41.48
CA ASN A 40 -31.58 5.58 40.95
C ASN A 40 -31.72 5.16 39.49
N SER A 41 -32.67 4.25 39.23
CA SER A 41 -33.07 3.78 37.90
C SER A 41 -34.14 4.70 37.31
N ARG A 42 -33.93 5.19 36.07
CA ARG A 42 -34.99 5.72 35.20
C ARG A 42 -34.97 4.95 33.88
N GLU A 43 -36.06 4.26 33.58
CA GLU A 43 -36.31 3.59 32.30
C GLU A 43 -36.50 4.62 31.17
N ILE A 44 -35.76 4.48 30.08
CA ILE A 44 -36.07 5.11 28.80
C ILE A 44 -36.53 3.99 27.86
N ARG A 45 -37.82 4.00 27.51
CA ARG A 45 -38.41 3.09 26.52
C ARG A 45 -38.01 3.53 25.10
N THR A 46 -37.37 2.65 24.35
CA THR A 46 -37.28 2.72 22.88
C THR A 46 -37.94 1.50 22.26
N ARG A 47 -38.85 1.75 21.31
CA ARG A 47 -39.62 0.74 20.56
C ARG A 47 -38.69 -0.03 19.60
N SER A 48 -38.69 -1.37 19.68
CA SER A 48 -38.07 -2.23 18.67
C SER A 48 -39.02 -2.48 17.49
N ILE A 49 -38.51 -2.30 16.28
CA ILE A 49 -39.08 -2.82 15.04
C ILE A 49 -38.50 -4.23 14.84
N ALA A 50 -39.38 -5.23 14.72
CA ALA A 50 -39.00 -6.62 14.53
C ALA A 50 -38.62 -6.89 13.05
N VAL A 51 -37.48 -7.52 12.82
CA VAL A 51 -37.15 -8.19 11.55
C VAL A 51 -36.99 -9.67 11.85
N HIS A 52 -37.84 -10.49 11.23
CA HIS A 52 -37.85 -11.94 11.35
C HIS A 52 -36.61 -12.57 10.68
N THR A 53 -35.87 -13.41 11.41
CA THR A 53 -34.95 -14.41 10.86
C THR A 53 -35.45 -15.81 11.21
N PRO A 54 -35.51 -16.76 10.26
CA PRO A 54 -35.94 -18.12 10.55
C PRO A 54 -34.83 -18.93 11.21
N VAL A 55 -35.23 -19.71 12.21
CA VAL A 55 -34.42 -20.71 12.92
C VAL A 55 -34.39 -21.99 12.10
N PHE A 56 -33.20 -22.47 11.73
CA PHE A 56 -33.00 -23.83 11.21
C PHE A 56 -32.28 -24.68 12.25
N THR A 57 -32.93 -25.78 12.63
CA THR A 57 -32.49 -26.73 13.66
C THR A 57 -31.43 -27.70 13.13
N SER A 58 -30.46 -28.02 13.98
CA SER A 58 -29.33 -28.91 13.68
C SER A 58 -29.77 -30.36 13.52
N LYS A 59 -29.32 -31.04 12.46
CA LYS A 59 -29.26 -32.51 12.38
C LYS A 59 -27.83 -32.99 12.15
N SER A 60 -27.50 -34.03 12.92
CA SER A 60 -26.23 -34.72 13.11
C SER A 60 -25.42 -35.03 11.85
N ALA A 61 -24.11 -34.75 11.88
CA ALA A 61 -23.14 -35.21 10.89
C ALA A 61 -22.41 -36.46 11.40
N ARG A 62 -22.49 -37.56 10.64
CA ARG A 62 -21.73 -38.79 10.83
C ARG A 62 -20.26 -38.58 10.46
N LEU A 63 -19.36 -39.01 11.35
CA LEU A 63 -17.93 -39.16 11.09
C LEU A 63 -17.71 -40.27 10.03
N VAL A 64 -17.08 -39.93 8.91
CA VAL A 64 -16.46 -40.91 7.99
C VAL A 64 -14.96 -40.68 8.02
N GLY A 65 -14.23 -41.66 8.56
CA GLY A 65 -12.78 -41.65 8.64
C GLY A 65 -12.15 -41.68 7.25
N LYS A 66 -11.25 -40.73 6.98
CA LYS A 66 -10.45 -40.69 5.75
C LYS A 66 -9.00 -41.05 6.10
N ARG A 67 -8.51 -42.12 5.48
CA ARG A 67 -7.14 -42.63 5.60
C ARG A 67 -6.13 -41.58 5.14
N ILE A 68 -5.07 -41.40 5.91
CA ILE A 68 -3.91 -40.56 5.61
C ILE A 68 -3.05 -41.32 4.58
N GLY A 69 -3.00 -40.81 3.35
CA GLY A 69 -2.04 -41.23 2.33
C GLY A 69 -0.78 -40.37 2.39
N MET A 70 0.39 -41.00 2.43
CA MET A 70 1.71 -40.38 2.36
C MET A 70 1.83 -39.43 1.16
N ALA A 71 2.29 -38.20 1.42
CA ALA A 71 2.66 -37.25 0.38
C ALA A 71 3.99 -37.71 -0.26
N SER A 72 3.92 -38.12 -1.53
CA SER A 72 5.11 -38.25 -2.38
C SER A 72 5.58 -36.86 -2.80
N SER A 73 6.90 -36.68 -2.72
CA SER A 73 7.65 -35.48 -3.05
C SER A 73 7.33 -34.95 -4.45
N LEU A 74 6.64 -33.81 -4.52
CA LEU A 74 6.60 -32.97 -5.71
C LEU A 74 7.91 -32.17 -5.76
N SER A 75 8.83 -32.64 -6.61
CA SER A 75 9.94 -31.83 -7.08
C SER A 75 9.38 -30.56 -7.72
N MET A 76 9.65 -29.39 -7.13
CA MET A 76 9.46 -28.11 -7.79
C MET A 76 10.39 -28.06 -9.01
N GLN A 77 9.85 -28.40 -10.18
CA GLN A 77 10.46 -27.99 -11.43
C GLN A 77 10.39 -26.46 -11.47
N ALA A 78 11.56 -25.81 -11.38
CA ALA A 78 11.69 -24.40 -11.65
C ALA A 78 11.20 -24.14 -13.07
N SER A 79 9.97 -23.62 -13.21
CA SER A 79 9.55 -22.97 -14.44
C SER A 79 10.58 -21.89 -14.73
N SER A 80 11.14 -21.86 -15.94
CA SER A 80 11.92 -20.72 -16.42
C SER A 80 11.19 -19.44 -16.02
N SER A 81 11.72 -18.65 -15.07
CA SER A 81 11.05 -17.47 -14.57
C SER A 81 10.87 -16.50 -15.73
N GLU A 82 9.63 -16.28 -16.17
CA GLU A 82 9.35 -15.29 -17.20
C GLU A 82 9.86 -13.92 -16.71
N SER A 83 10.71 -13.28 -17.51
CA SER A 83 11.21 -11.95 -17.21
C SER A 83 10.17 -10.90 -17.63
N PHE A 84 9.52 -10.27 -16.66
CA PHE A 84 8.56 -9.20 -16.90
C PHE A 84 9.20 -7.81 -17.03
N GLY A 85 8.53 -6.91 -17.76
CA GLY A 85 8.83 -5.49 -17.82
C GLY A 85 8.03 -4.69 -16.79
N VAL A 86 8.71 -3.87 -15.99
CA VAL A 86 8.13 -3.13 -14.86
C VAL A 86 8.45 -1.65 -15.00
N VAL A 87 7.47 -0.77 -14.82
CA VAL A 87 7.63 0.69 -14.78
C VAL A 87 7.29 1.19 -13.39
N ILE A 88 8.16 2.00 -12.78
CA ILE A 88 7.99 2.50 -11.40
C ILE A 88 8.21 4.01 -11.37
N THR A 89 7.20 4.76 -10.93
CA THR A 89 7.32 6.20 -10.70
C THR A 89 7.82 6.50 -9.28
N GLY A 90 8.59 7.56 -9.09
CA GLY A 90 9.18 7.90 -7.79
C GLY A 90 10.32 6.96 -7.41
N GLY A 91 11.16 6.59 -8.38
CA GLY A 91 12.22 5.59 -8.24
C GLY A 91 13.54 6.14 -7.68
N ALA A 92 13.68 7.46 -7.49
CA ALA A 92 14.91 8.05 -6.95
C ALA A 92 14.97 8.05 -5.42
N GLY A 93 14.08 7.30 -4.74
CA GLY A 93 14.11 7.19 -3.29
C GLY A 93 13.03 6.30 -2.70
N GLY A 94 13.10 6.13 -1.38
CA GLY A 94 12.12 5.43 -0.56
C GLY A 94 11.70 4.06 -1.10
N VAL A 95 10.39 3.83 -1.11
CA VAL A 95 9.80 2.54 -1.50
C VAL A 95 9.97 2.25 -3.00
N GLY A 96 9.93 3.27 -3.86
CA GLY A 96 10.08 3.09 -5.31
C GLY A 96 11.45 2.52 -5.69
N PHE A 97 12.52 3.01 -5.05
CA PHE A 97 13.87 2.46 -5.19
C PHE A 97 13.93 0.99 -4.71
N ALA A 98 13.34 0.70 -3.55
CA ALA A 98 13.33 -0.66 -3.00
C ALA A 98 12.52 -1.65 -3.86
N TYR A 99 11.41 -1.22 -4.46
CA TYR A 99 10.71 -2.03 -5.45
C TYR A 99 11.59 -2.33 -6.66
N ALA A 100 12.27 -1.33 -7.22
CA ALA A 100 13.16 -1.52 -8.36
C ALA A 100 14.27 -2.53 -8.04
N ASP A 101 14.90 -2.39 -6.88
CA ASP A 101 15.90 -3.33 -6.35
C ASP A 101 15.38 -4.78 -6.29
N GLU A 102 14.20 -4.97 -5.70
CA GLU A 102 13.61 -6.31 -5.53
C GLU A 102 13.12 -6.92 -6.86
N PHE A 103 12.58 -6.13 -7.79
CA PHE A 103 12.24 -6.61 -9.13
C PHE A 103 13.51 -7.03 -9.92
N LEU A 104 14.59 -6.24 -9.84
CA LEU A 104 15.88 -6.58 -10.46
C LEU A 104 16.49 -7.84 -9.85
N ALA A 105 16.43 -7.99 -8.52
CA ALA A 105 16.90 -9.17 -7.80
C ALA A 105 16.19 -10.47 -8.26
N ARG A 106 14.95 -10.34 -8.72
CA ARG A 106 14.11 -11.43 -9.26
C ARG A 106 14.31 -11.67 -10.77
N GLY A 107 15.22 -10.94 -11.41
CA GLY A 107 15.54 -11.10 -12.83
C GLY A 107 14.54 -10.41 -13.77
N HIS A 108 13.75 -9.45 -13.28
CA HIS A 108 12.86 -8.65 -14.12
C HIS A 108 13.58 -7.41 -14.67
N ARG A 109 12.99 -6.81 -15.70
CA ARG A 109 13.50 -5.60 -16.35
C ARG A 109 12.69 -4.40 -15.84
N VAL A 110 13.37 -3.33 -15.47
CA VAL A 110 12.76 -2.21 -14.74
C VAL A 110 13.09 -0.89 -15.42
N VAL A 111 12.06 -0.06 -15.63
CA VAL A 111 12.18 1.37 -15.90
C VAL A 111 11.81 2.10 -14.62
N ILE A 112 12.72 2.93 -14.13
CA ILE A 112 12.43 3.86 -13.02
C ILE A 112 12.38 5.30 -13.53
N CYS A 113 11.50 6.11 -12.95
CA CYS A 113 11.51 7.54 -13.20
C CYS A 113 11.29 8.37 -11.94
N ASP A 114 11.76 9.60 -11.97
CA ASP A 114 11.54 10.59 -10.92
C ASP A 114 11.67 12.00 -11.50
N ILE A 115 11.13 12.99 -10.80
CA ILE A 115 11.36 14.41 -11.13
C ILE A 115 12.76 14.85 -10.68
N SER A 116 13.30 14.18 -9.65
CA SER A 116 14.61 14.46 -9.10
C SER A 116 15.72 14.08 -10.09
N PRO A 117 16.72 14.95 -10.32
CA PRO A 117 17.88 14.62 -11.15
C PRO A 117 18.73 13.48 -10.56
N LYS A 118 18.57 13.19 -9.25
CA LYS A 118 19.22 12.06 -8.56
C LYS A 118 18.78 10.70 -9.07
N ILE A 119 17.80 10.63 -9.98
CA ILE A 119 17.39 9.38 -10.63
C ILE A 119 18.56 8.66 -11.31
N SER A 120 19.56 9.40 -11.82
CA SER A 120 20.77 8.79 -12.40
C SER A 120 21.66 8.13 -11.35
N ASP A 121 21.79 8.72 -10.16
CA ASP A 121 22.57 8.16 -9.06
C ASP A 121 21.88 6.90 -8.50
N ALA A 122 20.56 6.96 -8.34
CA ALA A 122 19.74 5.82 -7.97
C ALA A 122 19.91 4.66 -8.97
N ALA A 123 19.85 4.96 -10.27
CA ALA A 123 20.05 3.96 -11.32
C ALA A 123 21.46 3.36 -11.28
N ALA A 124 22.50 4.19 -11.07
CA ALA A 124 23.88 3.72 -10.97
C ALA A 124 24.08 2.76 -9.78
N ALA A 125 23.48 3.07 -8.62
CA ALA A 125 23.55 2.21 -7.44
C ALA A 125 22.83 0.87 -7.66
N LEU A 126 21.64 0.88 -8.26
CA LEU A 126 20.91 -0.34 -8.61
C LEU A 126 21.67 -1.17 -9.65
N GLN A 127 22.25 -0.54 -10.67
CA GLN A 127 23.06 -1.23 -11.69
C GLN A 127 24.32 -1.86 -11.08
N LYS A 128 24.96 -1.19 -10.12
CA LYS A 128 26.11 -1.76 -9.39
C LYS A 128 25.72 -3.02 -8.61
N LYS A 129 24.53 -3.02 -8.00
CA LYS A 129 23.99 -4.16 -7.24
C LYS A 129 23.52 -5.29 -8.16
N HIS A 130 22.99 -4.95 -9.34
CA HIS A 130 22.45 -5.88 -10.33
C HIS A 130 23.12 -5.69 -11.71
N PRO A 131 24.41 -6.05 -11.89
CA PRO A 131 25.14 -5.75 -13.14
C PRO A 131 24.55 -6.34 -14.41
N LYS A 132 23.76 -7.41 -14.27
CA LYS A 132 23.07 -8.10 -15.38
C LYS A 132 21.58 -7.74 -15.47
N GLY A 133 21.08 -6.90 -14.57
CA GLY A 133 19.68 -6.49 -14.54
C GLY A 133 19.36 -5.55 -15.70
N GLY A 134 18.18 -5.70 -16.29
CA GLY A 134 17.70 -4.81 -17.34
C GLY A 134 17.11 -3.54 -16.74
N LEU A 135 17.95 -2.63 -16.27
CA LEU A 135 17.53 -1.36 -15.68
C LEU A 135 17.63 -0.20 -16.69
N PHE A 136 16.61 0.63 -16.71
CA PHE A 136 16.54 1.87 -17.49
C PHE A 136 15.97 2.96 -16.60
N HIS A 137 16.33 4.21 -16.90
CA HIS A 137 15.84 5.35 -16.13
C HIS A 137 15.59 6.57 -17.00
N THR A 138 14.66 7.43 -16.56
CA THR A 138 14.38 8.71 -17.21
C THR A 138 13.86 9.73 -16.20
N ILE A 139 13.99 11.01 -16.50
CA ILE A 139 13.33 12.07 -15.73
C ILE A 139 11.86 12.12 -16.16
N CYS A 140 10.97 12.22 -15.18
CA CYS A 140 9.54 12.39 -15.43
C CYS A 140 8.89 13.19 -14.30
N ASP A 141 8.29 14.32 -14.65
CA ASP A 141 7.27 14.95 -13.81
C ASP A 141 5.93 14.25 -14.09
N VAL A 142 5.41 13.55 -13.09
CA VAL A 142 4.14 12.82 -13.21
C VAL A 142 2.94 13.76 -13.33
N SER A 143 3.08 15.03 -12.92
CA SER A 143 2.01 16.02 -13.01
C SER A 143 1.87 16.67 -14.40
N ASP A 144 2.80 16.39 -15.30
CA ASP A 144 2.81 16.87 -16.69
C ASP A 144 2.45 15.75 -17.67
N ALA A 145 1.42 15.99 -18.49
CA ALA A 145 0.89 14.97 -19.39
C ALA A 145 1.87 14.60 -20.52
N GLU A 146 2.65 15.57 -21.00
CA GLU A 146 3.64 15.32 -22.06
C GLU A 146 4.82 14.48 -21.53
N SER A 147 5.30 14.80 -20.33
CA SER A 147 6.30 14.04 -19.59
C SER A 147 5.86 12.60 -19.35
N VAL A 148 4.62 12.37 -18.91
CA VAL A 148 4.07 11.02 -18.72
C VAL A 148 3.96 10.25 -20.05
N GLN A 149 3.59 10.92 -21.14
CA GLN A 149 3.55 10.27 -22.47
C GLN A 149 4.96 9.85 -22.91
N LYS A 150 5.98 10.72 -22.73
CA LYS A 150 7.38 10.38 -23.00
C LYS A 150 7.86 9.19 -22.16
N LEU A 151 7.43 9.10 -20.90
CA LEU A 151 7.72 7.94 -20.05
C LEU A 151 7.11 6.64 -20.63
N ALA A 152 5.86 6.68 -21.10
CA ALA A 152 5.22 5.52 -21.71
C ALA A 152 5.96 5.07 -22.99
N ASP A 153 6.32 6.01 -23.86
CA ASP A 153 7.05 5.74 -25.09
C ASP A 153 8.45 5.16 -24.80
N PHE A 154 9.18 5.77 -23.87
CA PHE A 154 10.48 5.27 -23.40
C PHE A 154 10.38 3.87 -22.79
N SER A 155 9.32 3.60 -22.02
CA SER A 155 9.10 2.29 -21.40
C SER A 155 8.85 1.20 -22.44
N LYS A 156 8.04 1.51 -23.46
CA LYS A 156 7.81 0.61 -24.61
C LYS A 156 9.10 0.33 -25.37
N GLN A 157 9.90 1.37 -25.64
CA GLN A 157 11.18 1.22 -26.36
C GLN A 157 12.18 0.38 -25.56
N SER A 158 12.28 0.63 -24.26
CA SER A 158 13.30 0.01 -23.40
C SER A 158 12.95 -1.44 -23.05
N LEU A 159 11.70 -1.70 -22.67
CA LEU A 159 11.25 -3.00 -22.18
C LEU A 159 10.70 -3.90 -23.30
N GLY A 160 10.23 -3.32 -24.40
CA GLY A 160 9.44 -4.02 -25.43
C GLY A 160 8.03 -4.29 -24.92
N THR A 161 7.91 -5.25 -24.00
CA THR A 161 6.65 -5.59 -23.31
C THR A 161 6.66 -5.05 -21.89
N VAL A 162 5.62 -4.30 -21.54
CA VAL A 162 5.36 -3.85 -20.16
C VAL A 162 4.30 -4.74 -19.54
N ASN A 163 4.57 -5.27 -18.36
CA ASN A 163 3.62 -6.13 -17.62
C ASN A 163 3.08 -5.40 -16.39
N TYR A 164 3.91 -4.62 -15.71
CA TYR A 164 3.57 -3.99 -14.44
C TYR A 164 3.88 -2.50 -14.50
N TRP A 165 2.91 -1.67 -14.11
CA TRP A 165 3.08 -0.23 -13.97
C TRP A 165 2.70 0.20 -12.55
N ILE A 166 3.66 0.75 -11.82
CA ILE A 166 3.50 1.10 -10.39
C ILE A 166 3.53 2.62 -10.25
N ASN A 167 2.35 3.19 -10.01
CA ASN A 167 2.17 4.60 -9.67
C ASN A 167 2.52 4.78 -8.20
N ASN A 168 3.78 5.09 -7.91
CA ASN A 168 4.32 5.24 -6.56
C ASN A 168 4.68 6.69 -6.19
N ALA A 169 5.03 7.54 -7.16
CA ALA A 169 5.40 8.94 -6.91
C ALA A 169 4.34 9.68 -6.05
N ALA A 170 4.80 10.36 -5.01
CA ALA A 170 3.95 11.14 -4.11
C ALA A 170 4.77 12.19 -3.33
N VAL A 171 4.09 13.23 -2.88
CA VAL A 171 4.59 14.27 -1.97
C VAL A 171 3.64 14.46 -0.79
N ASN A 172 4.14 14.86 0.37
CA ASN A 172 3.31 15.07 1.56
C ASN A 172 2.73 16.50 1.62
N GLY A 173 3.52 17.51 1.23
CA GLY A 173 3.17 18.93 1.34
C GLY A 173 3.37 19.52 2.74
N GLY A 174 3.91 18.72 3.67
CA GLY A 174 4.30 19.13 5.02
C GLY A 174 3.16 19.25 6.03
N ARG A 175 3.49 19.12 7.33
CA ARG A 175 2.49 19.07 8.42
C ARG A 175 2.19 20.45 8.99
N ARG A 176 1.01 21.00 8.70
CA ARG A 176 0.58 22.31 9.26
C ARG A 176 -0.93 22.50 9.25
N PRO A 177 -1.49 23.44 10.03
CA PRO A 177 -2.91 23.79 9.92
C PRO A 177 -3.26 24.15 8.48
N PHE A 178 -4.43 23.72 8.00
CA PHE A 178 -4.81 23.89 6.59
C PHE A 178 -4.86 25.37 6.17
N MET A 179 -5.27 26.25 7.08
CA MET A 179 -5.32 27.70 6.84
C MET A 179 -3.95 28.35 6.63
N ASP A 180 -2.86 27.67 7.01
CA ASP A 180 -1.49 28.17 6.87
C ASP A 180 -0.77 27.61 5.63
N LEU A 181 -1.42 26.74 4.85
CA LEU A 181 -0.85 26.20 3.62
C LEU A 181 -0.89 27.24 2.50
N ALA A 182 0.23 27.43 1.81
CA ALA A 182 0.25 28.26 0.62
C ALA A 182 -0.49 27.55 -0.53
N THR A 183 -1.21 28.30 -1.37
CA THR A 183 -1.94 27.75 -2.52
C THR A 183 -1.06 26.87 -3.41
N LYS A 184 0.20 27.26 -3.63
CA LYS A 184 1.18 26.46 -4.41
C LYS A 184 1.44 25.06 -3.83
N GLU A 185 1.38 24.90 -2.52
CA GLU A 185 1.59 23.61 -1.84
C GLU A 185 0.35 22.73 -1.96
N ILE A 186 -0.83 23.34 -1.84
CA ILE A 186 -2.11 22.68 -2.11
C ILE A 186 -2.12 22.14 -3.54
N GLU A 187 -1.79 22.99 -4.51
CA GLU A 187 -1.70 22.61 -5.93
C GLU A 187 -0.68 21.51 -6.15
N LEU A 188 0.53 21.63 -5.59
CA LEU A 188 1.60 20.64 -5.75
C LEU A 188 1.13 19.25 -5.29
N VAL A 189 0.54 19.14 -4.09
CA VAL A 189 0.08 17.86 -3.55
C VAL A 189 -1.02 17.26 -4.43
N VAL A 190 -1.98 18.06 -4.89
CA VAL A 190 -3.06 17.59 -5.76
C VAL A 190 -2.54 17.19 -7.14
N LYS A 191 -1.66 18.00 -7.73
CA LYS A 191 -1.07 17.77 -9.05
C LYS A 191 -0.24 16.50 -9.08
N VAL A 192 0.61 16.26 -8.08
CA VAL A 192 1.45 15.07 -8.02
C VAL A 192 0.64 13.84 -7.60
N ASN A 193 -0.04 13.91 -6.45
CA ASN A 193 -0.60 12.70 -5.83
C ASN A 193 -1.91 12.22 -6.46
N LEU A 194 -2.68 13.09 -7.12
CA LEU A 194 -3.97 12.73 -7.71
C LEU A 194 -3.95 12.86 -9.23
N LEU A 195 -3.69 14.05 -9.76
CA LEU A 195 -3.61 14.25 -11.21
C LEU A 195 -2.52 13.39 -11.82
N GLY A 196 -1.32 13.35 -11.22
CA GLY A 196 -0.22 12.56 -11.77
C GLY A 196 -0.51 11.05 -11.78
N ALA A 197 -1.13 10.54 -10.72
CA ALA A 197 -1.60 9.14 -10.70
C ALA A 197 -2.65 8.85 -11.78
N LEU A 198 -3.60 9.78 -12.02
CA LEU A 198 -4.58 9.68 -13.11
C LEU A 198 -3.90 9.65 -14.48
N LEU A 199 -2.96 10.58 -14.72
CA LEU A 199 -2.22 10.68 -15.99
C LEU A 199 -1.39 9.41 -16.25
N CYS A 200 -0.61 8.96 -15.26
CA CYS A 200 0.18 7.75 -15.37
C CYS A 200 -0.69 6.50 -15.55
N THR A 201 -1.81 6.38 -14.82
CA THR A 201 -2.77 5.29 -15.01
C THR A 201 -3.33 5.28 -16.42
N GLN A 202 -3.75 6.44 -16.94
CA GLN A 202 -4.28 6.54 -18.29
C GLN A 202 -3.24 6.14 -19.35
N ALA A 203 -2.01 6.62 -19.22
CA ALA A 203 -0.92 6.28 -20.14
C ALA A 203 -0.57 4.78 -20.08
N ALA A 204 -0.49 4.21 -18.87
CA ALA A 204 -0.26 2.79 -18.66
C ALA A 204 -1.36 1.95 -19.30
N MET A 205 -2.63 2.27 -19.04
CA MET A 205 -3.77 1.54 -19.62
C MET A 205 -3.76 1.59 -21.15
N LYS A 206 -3.50 2.75 -21.76
CA LYS A 206 -3.38 2.90 -23.21
C LYS A 206 -2.27 2.03 -23.78
N LEU A 207 -1.09 2.02 -23.16
CA LEU A 207 0.05 1.21 -23.58
C LEU A 207 -0.29 -0.29 -23.45
N LEU A 208 -0.73 -0.72 -22.27
CA LEU A 208 -0.99 -2.13 -21.96
C LEU A 208 -2.09 -2.72 -22.84
N ALA A 209 -3.15 -1.94 -23.13
CA ALA A 209 -4.26 -2.36 -23.98
C ALA A 209 -3.84 -2.64 -25.44
N GLN A 210 -2.73 -2.05 -25.91
CA GLN A 210 -2.21 -2.25 -27.27
C GLN A 210 -1.32 -3.50 -27.40
N GLN A 211 -0.96 -4.18 -26.30
CA GLN A 211 -0.04 -5.32 -26.33
C GLN A 211 -0.77 -6.65 -26.51
N THR A 212 -0.61 -7.28 -27.67
CA THR A 212 -1.29 -8.53 -28.00
C THR A 212 -0.90 -9.67 -27.07
N GLY A 213 -1.91 -10.32 -26.46
CA GLY A 213 -1.72 -11.53 -25.66
C GLY A 213 -1.11 -11.27 -24.27
N VAL A 214 -0.90 -10.00 -23.90
CA VAL A 214 -0.32 -9.63 -22.60
C VAL A 214 -1.44 -9.22 -21.64
N THR A 215 -1.35 -9.72 -20.41
CA THR A 215 -2.10 -9.17 -19.28
C THR A 215 -1.20 -8.19 -18.54
N GLY A 216 -1.58 -6.92 -18.56
CA GLY A 216 -0.88 -5.85 -17.87
C GLY A 216 -1.58 -5.47 -16.57
N HIS A 217 -0.81 -5.04 -15.57
CA HIS A 217 -1.27 -4.67 -14.24
C HIS A 217 -0.82 -3.24 -13.90
N VAL A 218 -1.77 -2.40 -13.49
CA VAL A 218 -1.50 -1.06 -12.97
C VAL A 218 -1.75 -1.05 -11.46
N PHE A 219 -0.75 -0.66 -10.69
CA PHE A 219 -0.81 -0.55 -9.23
C PHE A 219 -0.81 0.92 -8.81
N ASN A 220 -1.89 1.35 -8.14
CA ASN A 220 -2.03 2.69 -7.59
C ASN A 220 -1.70 2.72 -6.10
N THR A 221 -0.66 3.47 -5.73
CA THR A 221 -0.16 3.49 -4.35
C THR A 221 -1.04 4.34 -3.43
N VAL A 222 -1.75 3.66 -2.53
CA VAL A 222 -2.56 4.27 -1.47
C VAL A 222 -1.70 4.54 -0.22
N GLY A 223 -2.25 5.25 0.77
CA GLY A 223 -1.50 5.62 1.98
C GLY A 223 -2.38 6.10 3.13
N SER A 224 -1.78 6.83 4.08
CA SER A 224 -2.52 7.40 5.21
C SER A 224 -3.72 8.24 4.74
N GLY A 225 -4.86 8.13 5.43
CA GLY A 225 -6.14 8.73 5.03
C GLY A 225 -7.02 7.84 4.13
N VAL A 226 -6.48 6.73 3.58
CA VAL A 226 -7.22 5.82 2.68
C VAL A 226 -8.50 5.24 3.31
N LYS A 227 -8.49 4.99 4.62
CA LYS A 227 -9.62 4.38 5.37
C LYS A 227 -10.69 5.38 5.82
N GLY A 228 -10.60 6.65 5.40
CA GLY A 228 -11.63 7.66 5.66
C GLY A 228 -11.55 8.37 7.02
N GLY A 229 -10.53 8.10 7.83
CA GLY A 229 -10.24 8.88 9.03
C GLY A 229 -9.63 10.25 8.68
N GLY A 230 -9.93 11.26 9.51
CA GLY A 230 -9.30 12.57 9.37
C GLY A 230 -7.78 12.51 9.54
N THR A 231 -7.06 13.35 8.81
CA THR A 231 -5.59 13.44 8.83
C THR A 231 -5.15 14.87 9.22
N PRO A 232 -5.26 15.25 10.50
CA PRO A 232 -4.92 16.61 10.94
C PRO A 232 -3.48 16.97 10.60
N GLY A 233 -3.29 18.15 10.00
CA GLY A 233 -1.99 18.62 9.51
C GLY A 233 -1.65 18.17 8.08
N TYR A 234 -2.42 17.23 7.51
CA TYR A 234 -2.14 16.61 6.21
C TYR A 234 -3.37 16.57 5.30
N VAL A 235 -4.21 17.60 5.36
CA VAL A 235 -5.53 17.64 4.70
C VAL A 235 -5.45 17.31 3.21
N CYS A 236 -4.55 17.96 2.47
CA CYS A 236 -4.37 17.71 1.03
C CYS A 236 -3.87 16.28 0.75
N TYR A 237 -2.89 15.81 1.53
CA TYR A 237 -2.36 14.45 1.40
C TYR A 237 -3.44 13.40 1.65
N GLY A 238 -4.16 13.50 2.76
CA GLY A 238 -5.25 12.57 3.10
C GLY A 238 -6.37 12.58 2.05
N ALA A 239 -6.76 13.76 1.56
CA ALA A 239 -7.77 13.88 0.51
C ALA A 239 -7.32 13.18 -0.80
N THR A 240 -6.09 13.43 -1.24
CA THR A 240 -5.55 12.79 -2.46
C THR A 240 -5.42 11.28 -2.30
N LYS A 241 -4.96 10.77 -1.15
CA LYS A 241 -4.86 9.33 -0.87
C LYS A 241 -6.22 8.64 -0.71
N ARG A 242 -7.29 9.35 -0.35
CA ARG A 242 -8.66 8.82 -0.38
C ARG A 242 -9.24 8.73 -1.80
N GLY A 243 -8.80 9.60 -2.70
CA GLY A 243 -9.16 9.56 -4.13
C GLY A 243 -8.63 8.32 -4.86
N GLN A 244 -7.48 7.77 -4.42
CA GLN A 244 -6.84 6.63 -5.09
C GLN A 244 -7.67 5.34 -5.11
N PRO A 245 -8.25 4.85 -3.99
CA PRO A 245 -9.19 3.73 -4.04
C PRO A 245 -10.44 4.01 -4.87
N GLN A 246 -10.97 5.24 -4.82
CA GLN A 246 -12.17 5.59 -5.58
C GLN A 246 -11.90 5.51 -7.08
N MET A 247 -10.79 6.11 -7.54
CA MET A 247 -10.33 6.03 -8.92
C MET A 247 -10.13 4.58 -9.35
N THR A 248 -9.48 3.77 -8.52
CA THR A 248 -9.22 2.36 -8.84
C THR A 248 -10.52 1.55 -8.93
N ALA A 249 -11.47 1.74 -8.00
CA ALA A 249 -12.76 1.08 -8.04
C ALA A 249 -13.56 1.42 -9.30
N SER A 250 -13.62 2.71 -9.67
CA SER A 250 -14.28 3.12 -10.92
C SER A 250 -13.65 2.47 -12.15
N LEU A 251 -12.32 2.37 -12.21
CA LEU A 251 -11.63 1.72 -13.33
C LEU A 251 -11.85 0.19 -13.36
N VAL A 252 -11.97 -0.46 -12.21
CA VAL A 252 -12.36 -1.87 -12.13
C VAL A 252 -13.73 -2.08 -12.77
N ASP A 253 -14.74 -1.31 -12.32
CA ASP A 253 -16.10 -1.39 -12.83
C ASP A 253 -16.17 -1.06 -14.33
N GLU A 254 -15.44 -0.03 -14.79
CA GLU A 254 -15.34 0.31 -16.22
C GLU A 254 -14.80 -0.85 -17.06
N LEU A 255 -13.74 -1.51 -16.60
CA LEU A 255 -13.10 -2.62 -17.29
C LEU A 255 -13.96 -3.88 -17.31
N GLU A 256 -14.73 -4.13 -16.24
CA GLU A 256 -15.68 -5.25 -16.13
C GLU A 256 -16.92 -5.04 -17.01
N LEU A 257 -17.49 -3.83 -17.01
CA LEU A 257 -18.59 -3.44 -17.89
C LEU A 257 -18.15 -3.34 -19.36
N GLY A 258 -16.85 -3.25 -19.61
CA GLY A 258 -16.30 -3.14 -20.95
C GLY A 258 -16.52 -1.76 -21.58
N LEU A 259 -16.62 -0.69 -20.78
CA LEU A 259 -16.89 0.68 -21.27
C LEU A 259 -15.80 1.22 -22.22
N GLN A 260 -14.59 0.66 -22.14
CA GLN A 260 -13.50 0.93 -23.09
C GLN A 260 -13.81 0.41 -24.51
N LYS A 261 -14.61 -0.67 -24.61
CA LYS A 261 -15.09 -1.21 -25.89
C LYS A 261 -16.25 -0.31 -26.33
N ALA A 262 -16.24 0.12 -27.58
CA ALA A 262 -17.30 1.03 -28.00
C ALA A 262 -18.69 0.38 -27.81
N PRO A 263 -19.68 1.16 -27.34
CA PRO A 263 -21.05 0.68 -27.31
C PRO A 263 -21.42 0.28 -28.73
N SER A 264 -22.07 -0.88 -28.85
CA SER A 264 -22.53 -1.50 -30.10
C SER A 264 -22.90 -0.45 -31.17
N GLY A 265 -21.97 -0.23 -32.09
CA GLY A 265 -21.97 0.86 -33.07
C GLY A 265 -20.73 0.76 -33.99
N ARG A 266 -20.64 1.62 -35.01
CA ARG A 266 -19.70 1.52 -36.16
C ARG A 266 -18.20 1.49 -35.82
N ASP A 267 -17.80 1.79 -34.59
CA ASP A 267 -16.39 1.85 -34.19
C ASP A 267 -16.08 0.76 -33.14
N LYS A 268 -15.98 -0.52 -33.55
CA LYS A 268 -15.65 -1.61 -32.61
C LYS A 268 -14.20 -1.48 -32.12
N ARG A 269 -13.97 -0.69 -31.07
CA ARG A 269 -12.67 -0.67 -30.37
C ARG A 269 -12.38 -2.04 -29.77
N VAL A 270 -11.41 -2.73 -30.35
CA VAL A 270 -10.88 -4.01 -29.88
C VAL A 270 -9.47 -3.76 -29.35
N TYR A 271 -9.25 -4.07 -28.07
CA TYR A 271 -7.94 -4.02 -27.46
C TYR A 271 -7.34 -5.43 -27.42
N PRO A 272 -6.17 -5.66 -28.03
CA PRO A 272 -5.56 -6.99 -28.05
C PRO A 272 -4.87 -7.36 -26.72
N GLY A 273 -4.65 -6.38 -25.83
CA GLY A 273 -4.14 -6.59 -24.47
C GLY A 273 -5.23 -6.56 -23.41
N LYS A 274 -5.02 -7.30 -22.32
CA LYS A 274 -5.87 -7.26 -21.13
C LYS A 274 -5.23 -6.32 -20.10
N VAL A 275 -6.02 -5.42 -19.54
CA VAL A 275 -5.56 -4.48 -18.51
C VAL A 275 -6.26 -4.79 -17.20
N MET A 276 -5.48 -4.85 -16.13
CA MET A 276 -5.96 -4.94 -14.75
C MET A 276 -5.46 -3.76 -13.93
N VAL A 277 -6.25 -3.34 -12.96
CA VAL A 277 -5.95 -2.21 -12.07
C VAL A 277 -6.15 -2.62 -10.61
N HIS A 278 -5.25 -2.16 -9.74
CA HIS A 278 -5.13 -2.60 -8.36
C HIS A 278 -4.74 -1.46 -7.44
N THR A 279 -4.99 -1.66 -6.14
CA THR A 279 -4.43 -0.79 -5.10
C THR A 279 -3.20 -1.44 -4.47
N LEU A 280 -2.20 -0.62 -4.15
CA LEU A 280 -0.96 -1.03 -3.49
C LEU A 280 -0.76 -0.21 -2.22
N SER A 281 -0.58 -0.87 -1.07
CA SER A 281 -0.44 -0.21 0.24
C SER A 281 0.87 -0.64 0.92
N PRO A 282 1.92 0.21 0.87
CA PRO A 282 3.19 -0.05 1.57
C PRO A 282 3.09 0.10 3.08
N GLY A 283 1.98 0.65 3.59
CA GLY A 283 1.84 0.97 5.01
C GLY A 283 2.70 2.15 5.43
N MET A 284 3.21 2.11 6.66
CA MET A 284 4.17 3.09 7.16
C MET A 284 5.57 2.62 6.81
N VAL A 285 6.35 3.44 6.11
CA VAL A 285 7.71 3.09 5.72
C VAL A 285 8.67 4.21 6.08
N PHE A 286 9.80 3.87 6.71
CA PHE A 286 10.87 4.81 7.06
C PHE A 286 11.50 5.41 5.80
N THR A 287 10.90 6.52 5.35
CA THR A 287 11.28 7.29 4.16
C THR A 287 11.26 8.76 4.53
N GLN A 288 11.86 9.60 3.69
CA GLN A 288 11.77 11.06 3.85
C GLN A 288 10.31 11.50 3.98
N LEU A 289 9.42 10.99 3.13
CA LEU A 289 7.98 11.33 3.16
C LEU A 289 7.31 11.06 4.52
N LEU A 290 7.71 10.01 5.24
CA LEU A 290 7.15 9.68 6.56
C LEU A 290 7.79 10.49 7.70
N LEU A 291 9.11 10.74 7.61
CA LEU A 291 9.88 11.36 8.69
C LEU A 291 9.87 12.89 8.62
N GLU A 292 9.73 13.46 7.42
CA GLU A 292 9.53 14.88 7.20
C GLU A 292 8.32 15.38 8.01
N ASP A 293 8.55 16.41 8.83
CA ASP A 293 7.59 17.01 9.77
C ASP A 293 6.95 16.07 10.83
N SER A 294 7.54 14.90 11.05
CA SER A 294 7.11 13.99 12.13
C SER A 294 7.56 14.48 13.50
N THR A 295 6.67 14.40 14.49
CA THR A 295 7.02 14.73 15.89
C THR A 295 7.62 13.52 16.61
N PRO A 296 8.38 13.71 17.70
CA PRO A 296 8.88 12.60 18.51
C PRO A 296 7.77 11.65 18.96
N GLU A 297 6.57 12.16 19.26
CA GLU A 297 5.41 11.35 19.67
C GLU A 297 4.94 10.43 18.53
N LEU A 298 4.82 10.98 17.31
CA LEU A 298 4.46 10.18 16.12
C LEU A 298 5.53 9.14 15.80
N ARG A 299 6.80 9.50 16.01
CA ARG A 299 7.95 8.58 15.85
C ARG A 299 7.90 7.46 16.88
N LYS A 300 7.59 7.73 18.14
CA LYS A 300 7.37 6.69 19.17
C LYS A 300 6.17 5.81 18.81
N PHE A 301 5.04 6.44 18.48
CA PHE A 301 3.83 5.76 18.04
C PHE A 301 3.00 6.65 17.09
N PRO A 302 2.59 6.15 15.91
CA PRO A 302 2.64 4.75 15.50
C PRO A 302 3.94 4.29 14.82
N PHE A 303 4.87 5.18 14.42
CA PHE A 303 5.91 4.81 13.47
C PHE A 303 6.91 3.79 14.02
N GLY A 304 7.40 3.98 15.24
CA GLY A 304 8.36 3.07 15.88
C GLY A 304 7.82 1.65 16.08
N VAL A 305 6.49 1.46 16.02
CA VAL A 305 5.83 0.17 16.20
C VAL A 305 5.41 -0.43 14.86
N LEU A 306 4.81 0.38 13.98
CA LEU A 306 4.13 -0.11 12.79
C LEU A 306 4.94 0.10 11.50
N ALA A 307 5.89 1.03 11.48
CA ALA A 307 6.68 1.26 10.28
C ALA A 307 7.68 0.12 10.03
N ALA A 308 8.08 -0.01 8.77
CA ALA A 308 9.07 -0.97 8.30
C ALA A 308 10.11 -0.27 7.41
N GLN A 309 11.20 -0.97 7.12
CA GLN A 309 12.20 -0.48 6.16
C GLN A 309 11.70 -0.66 4.72
N PRO A 310 12.10 0.22 3.78
CA PRO A 310 11.71 0.10 2.38
C PRO A 310 11.96 -1.29 1.77
N GLU A 311 13.08 -1.93 2.10
CA GLU A 311 13.46 -3.24 1.56
C GLU A 311 12.57 -4.36 2.13
N GLU A 312 12.22 -4.30 3.42
CA GLU A 312 11.28 -5.25 4.03
C GLU A 312 9.91 -5.17 3.34
N VAL A 313 9.45 -3.94 3.06
CA VAL A 313 8.18 -3.71 2.36
C VAL A 313 8.25 -4.21 0.92
N ALA A 314 9.35 -3.96 0.21
CA ALA A 314 9.53 -4.43 -1.16
C ALA A 314 9.60 -5.97 -1.24
N GLN A 315 10.36 -6.61 -0.37
CA GLN A 315 10.50 -8.07 -0.29
C GLN A 315 9.16 -8.77 -0.03
N ASP A 316 8.23 -8.13 0.68
CA ASP A 316 6.88 -8.65 0.91
C ASP A 316 5.92 -8.34 -0.25
N LEU A 317 5.95 -7.13 -0.80
CA LEU A 317 4.96 -6.69 -1.79
C LEU A 317 5.27 -7.11 -3.22
N VAL A 318 6.53 -7.17 -3.63
CA VAL A 318 6.88 -7.58 -5.00
C VAL A 318 6.39 -9.00 -5.33
N PRO A 319 6.58 -10.02 -4.48
CA PRO A 319 5.96 -11.33 -4.69
C PRO A 319 4.43 -11.27 -4.84
N LYS A 320 3.76 -10.46 -4.01
CA LYS A 320 2.31 -10.33 -4.03
C LYS A 320 1.83 -9.64 -5.32
N MET A 321 2.54 -8.63 -5.79
CA MET A 321 2.27 -7.98 -7.08
C MET A 321 2.41 -8.98 -8.23
N LEU A 322 3.49 -9.76 -8.25
CA LEU A 322 3.73 -10.80 -9.26
C LEU A 322 2.68 -11.92 -9.23
N ALA A 323 2.19 -12.28 -8.04
CA ALA A 323 1.15 -13.29 -7.86
C ALA A 323 -0.28 -12.76 -8.12
N THR A 324 -0.46 -11.47 -8.38
CA THR A 324 -1.78 -10.87 -8.60
C THR A 324 -2.35 -11.30 -9.93
N THR A 325 -3.51 -11.94 -9.91
CA THR A 325 -4.21 -12.42 -11.12
C THR A 325 -5.66 -11.93 -11.22
N GLN A 326 -6.21 -11.40 -10.11
CA GLN A 326 -7.58 -10.94 -10.02
C GLN A 326 -7.66 -9.43 -10.18
N GLN A 327 -8.62 -8.98 -10.99
CA GLN A 327 -8.94 -7.56 -11.16
C GLN A 327 -9.29 -6.92 -9.81
N GLY A 328 -8.86 -5.68 -9.58
CA GLY A 328 -9.24 -4.93 -8.38
C GLY A 328 -8.61 -5.41 -7.06
N SER A 329 -7.60 -6.29 -7.11
CA SER A 329 -6.88 -6.74 -5.92
C SER A 329 -6.33 -5.58 -5.07
N ALA A 330 -6.36 -5.75 -3.75
CA ALA A 330 -5.69 -4.90 -2.78
C ALA A 330 -4.42 -5.58 -2.27
N VAL A 331 -3.26 -5.04 -2.64
CA VAL A 331 -1.95 -5.61 -2.27
C VAL A 331 -1.39 -4.79 -1.11
N GLU A 332 -1.43 -5.36 0.10
CA GLU A 332 -1.12 -4.65 1.34
C GLU A 332 0.05 -5.27 2.13
N PHE A 333 0.92 -4.40 2.66
CA PHE A 333 2.01 -4.78 3.54
C PHE A 333 1.54 -4.88 5.00
N LEU A 334 0.89 -3.83 5.52
CA LEU A 334 0.35 -3.78 6.87
C LEU A 334 -1.08 -4.33 6.94
N THR A 335 -1.19 -5.65 6.89
CA THR A 335 -2.44 -6.38 7.10
C THR A 335 -2.84 -6.40 8.59
N THR A 336 -4.12 -6.69 8.88
CA THR A 336 -4.65 -6.68 10.25
C THR A 336 -3.87 -7.60 11.20
N ASP A 337 -3.50 -8.79 10.74
CA ASP A 337 -2.70 -9.78 11.47
C ASP A 337 -1.27 -9.27 11.74
N LYS A 338 -0.62 -8.62 10.78
CA LYS A 338 0.70 -7.99 10.97
C LYS A 338 0.63 -6.83 11.96
N VAL A 339 -0.42 -6.01 11.91
CA VAL A 339 -0.64 -4.93 12.88
C VAL A 339 -0.83 -5.51 14.29
N LEU A 340 -1.69 -6.52 14.45
CA LEU A 340 -1.89 -7.19 15.75
C LEU A 340 -0.60 -7.81 16.28
N THR A 341 0.19 -8.45 15.41
CA THR A 341 1.48 -9.03 15.78
C THR A 341 2.49 -7.97 16.23
N LYS A 342 2.60 -6.85 15.49
CA LYS A 342 3.48 -5.73 15.87
C LYS A 342 3.05 -5.09 17.20
N LEU A 343 1.75 -4.93 17.42
CA LEU A 343 1.21 -4.43 18.70
C LEU A 343 1.47 -5.40 19.85
N PHE A 344 1.27 -6.71 19.65
CA PHE A 344 1.57 -7.73 20.65
C PHE A 344 3.05 -7.74 21.02
N ASN A 345 3.93 -7.72 20.02
CA ASN A 345 5.38 -7.68 20.24
C ASN A 345 5.80 -6.42 21.03
N ARG A 346 5.21 -5.26 20.71
CA ARG A 346 5.52 -4.01 21.41
C ARG A 346 4.97 -3.98 22.84
N PHE A 347 3.68 -4.26 23.03
CA PHE A 347 3.00 -3.99 24.29
C PHE A 347 2.96 -5.18 25.24
N VAL A 348 3.05 -6.41 24.72
CA VAL A 348 3.06 -7.63 25.54
C VAL A 348 4.48 -8.16 25.71
N LEU A 349 5.23 -8.31 24.62
CA LEU A 349 6.62 -8.79 24.70
C LEU A 349 7.64 -7.70 25.00
N GLN A 350 7.21 -6.43 25.09
CA GLN A 350 8.07 -5.27 25.36
C GLN A 350 9.26 -5.14 24.39
N GLN A 351 9.13 -5.65 23.16
CA GLN A 351 10.16 -5.50 22.16
C GLN A 351 10.31 -4.02 21.78
N LYS A 352 11.56 -3.54 21.79
CA LYS A 352 11.88 -2.17 21.38
C LYS A 352 11.99 -2.08 19.86
N SER A 353 11.74 -0.89 19.34
CA SER A 353 11.96 -0.63 17.92
C SER A 353 13.46 -0.70 17.63
N ALA A 354 13.83 -1.30 16.50
CA ALA A 354 15.20 -1.27 16.01
C ALA A 354 15.56 0.09 15.35
N PHE A 355 14.57 0.98 15.18
CA PHE A 355 14.70 2.17 14.33
C PHE A 355 14.40 3.48 15.06
N ILE A 356 13.62 3.44 16.14
CA ILE A 356 13.26 4.61 16.93
C ILE A 356 13.55 4.32 18.40
N ASP A 357 14.31 5.19 19.05
CA ASP A 357 14.59 5.05 20.48
C ASP A 357 13.38 5.46 21.35
N ASP A 358 13.50 5.30 22.68
CA ASP A 358 12.41 5.64 23.60
C ASP A 358 12.14 7.17 23.68
N ASP A 359 13.04 7.98 23.13
CA ASP A 359 12.95 9.44 23.03
C ASP A 359 12.37 9.92 21.70
N GLY A 360 12.19 9.03 20.73
CA GLY A 360 11.62 9.33 19.41
C GLY A 360 12.66 9.74 18.38
N ASN A 361 13.95 9.53 18.66
CA ASN A 361 15.04 9.76 17.72
C ASN A 361 15.23 8.54 16.82
N VAL A 362 15.68 8.79 15.58
CA VAL A 362 16.01 7.73 14.64
C VAL A 362 17.33 7.06 15.05
N ILE A 363 17.29 5.76 15.25
CA ILE A 363 18.46 4.94 15.56
C ILE A 363 19.28 4.75 14.28
N GLN A 364 20.54 5.19 14.30
CA GLN A 364 21.46 4.98 13.19
C GLN A 364 22.05 3.56 13.22
N MET A 365 21.87 2.82 12.14
CA MET A 365 22.35 1.46 11.98
C MET A 365 23.84 1.46 11.63
N PRO A 366 24.68 0.64 12.28
CA PRO A 366 26.09 0.52 11.94
C PRO A 366 26.29 0.18 10.46
N GLY A 367 27.15 0.95 9.76
CA GLY A 367 27.48 0.75 8.36
C GLY A 367 26.47 1.33 7.35
N ALA A 368 25.35 1.88 7.81
CA ALA A 368 24.40 2.60 6.96
C ALA A 368 24.75 4.10 6.91
N GLN A 369 24.55 4.72 5.76
CA GLN A 369 24.65 6.17 5.60
C GLN A 369 23.28 6.81 5.83
N TYR A 370 23.29 8.04 6.34
CA TYR A 370 22.08 8.81 6.63
C TYR A 370 22.21 10.21 6.01
N ASN A 371 21.12 10.69 5.44
CA ASN A 371 20.99 12.04 4.96
C ASN A 371 20.89 13.02 6.14
N ALA A 372 21.05 14.31 5.87
CA ALA A 372 20.97 15.38 6.89
C ALA A 372 19.60 15.43 7.61
N ASP A 373 18.55 14.89 6.98
CA ASP A 373 17.20 14.76 7.53
C ASP A 373 17.02 13.52 8.45
N GLY A 374 18.08 12.72 8.65
CA GLY A 374 18.05 11.51 9.48
C GLY A 374 17.45 10.29 8.81
N VAL A 375 17.10 10.37 7.52
CA VAL A 375 16.62 9.22 6.72
C VAL A 375 17.83 8.45 6.20
N ARG A 376 17.77 7.12 6.20
CA ARG A 376 18.85 6.28 5.65
C ARG A 376 19.01 6.57 4.15
N SER A 377 20.24 6.85 3.70
CA SER A 377 20.54 6.95 2.27
C SER A 377 20.46 5.57 1.64
N LEU A 378 19.80 5.50 0.48
CA LEU A 378 19.65 4.26 -0.28
C LEU A 378 20.75 4.06 -1.33
N PHE A 379 21.44 5.15 -1.71
CA PHE A 379 22.51 5.18 -2.70
C PHE A 379 23.50 6.32 -2.42
#